data_AF-A0A6M2E2S5-F1
#
_entry.id   AF-A0A6M2E2S5-F1
#
_cell.length_a   1.000
_cell.length_b   1.000
_cell.length_c   1.000
_cell.angle_alpha   90.00
_cell.angle_beta   90.00
_cell.angle_gamma   90.00
#
_symmetry.space_group_name_H-M   'P 1'
#
loop_
_entity.id
_entity.type
_entity.pdbx_description
1 polymer ?
#
loop_
_entity_poly.entity_id
_entity_poly.type
_entity_poly.pdbx_seq_one_letter_code
_entity_poly.pdbx_strand_id
1 'polypeptide(L)'
;RFLFDHLEGATFGERLRWVDRTAGVFQIFWKHGNGSSTTPEEDCAVFMEWHLYKARRSKKCGPMEAKQRFRAAMNKMKLSTVSRWQNRRLEKNFQYRKFPKEDLGYLLKKTKQRVPTSPSCTSDAVSDANI
;
A
#
# COMPACT_ATOMS: atom_id res chain seq x y z
N ARG A 1 -6.08 -6.19 -1.69
CA ARG A 1 -6.33 -4.94 -2.43
C ARG A 1 -5.81 -3.70 -1.70
N PHE A 2 -6.28 -3.38 -0.48
CA PHE A 2 -5.79 -2.24 0.33
C PHE A 2 -4.28 -1.96 0.21
N LEU A 3 -3.44 -2.94 0.54
CA LEU A 3 -1.98 -2.78 0.50
C LEU A 3 -1.48 -2.40 -0.89
N PHE A 4 -1.93 -3.12 -1.92
CA PHE A 4 -1.51 -2.89 -3.29
C PHE A 4 -1.89 -1.49 -3.76
N ASP A 5 -3.13 -1.04 -3.51
CA ASP A 5 -3.59 0.28 -3.94
C ASP A 5 -2.75 1.41 -3.29
N HIS A 6 -2.43 1.29 -1.99
CA HIS A 6 -1.60 2.29 -1.28
C HIS A 6 -0.12 2.21 -1.63
N LEU A 7 0.38 1.02 -2.02
CA LEU A 7 1.73 0.86 -2.55
C LEU A 7 1.87 1.52 -3.93
N GLU A 8 0.88 1.37 -4.81
CA GLU A 8 0.85 2.06 -6.11
C GLU A 8 0.74 3.58 -5.95
N GLY A 9 -0.07 4.03 -4.99
CA GLY A 9 -0.24 5.46 -4.70
C GLY A 9 0.84 6.07 -3.80
N ALA A 10 1.82 5.30 -3.34
CA ALA A 10 2.86 5.72 -2.39
C ALA A 10 2.33 6.46 -1.14
N THR A 11 1.11 6.12 -0.68
CA THR A 11 0.32 6.94 0.25
C THR A 11 0.98 7.15 1.62
N PHE A 12 1.80 6.20 2.08
CA PHE A 12 2.44 6.27 3.39
C PHE A 12 3.96 6.49 3.32
N GLY A 13 4.49 6.77 2.13
CA GLY A 13 5.94 6.92 1.90
C GLY A 13 6.75 5.75 2.45
N GLU A 14 7.79 6.04 3.21
CA GLU A 14 8.70 5.04 3.80
C GLU A 14 7.99 3.97 4.62
N ARG A 15 6.84 4.30 5.24
CA ARG A 15 6.10 3.38 6.11
C ARG A 15 5.44 2.24 5.35
N LEU A 16 5.16 2.41 4.06
CA LEU A 16 4.68 1.35 3.16
C LEU A 16 5.10 1.70 1.74
N ARG A 17 6.15 1.03 1.24
CA ARG A 17 6.66 1.25 -0.12
C ARG A 17 7.08 -0.04 -0.81
N TRP A 18 7.08 0.00 -2.13
CA TRP A 18 7.70 -1.03 -2.95
C TRP A 18 9.22 -1.06 -2.71
N VAL A 19 9.76 -2.26 -2.58
CA VAL A 19 11.20 -2.53 -2.65
C VAL A 19 11.55 -3.01 -4.06
N ASP A 20 10.72 -3.92 -4.58
CA ASP A 20 10.72 -4.32 -5.99
C ASP A 20 9.28 -4.60 -6.40
N ARG A 21 8.69 -3.65 -7.13
CA ARG A 21 7.31 -3.75 -7.61
C ARG A 21 7.12 -4.92 -8.57
N THR A 22 8.09 -5.18 -9.45
CA THR A 22 8.00 -6.25 -10.46
C THR A 22 8.04 -7.62 -9.80
N ALA A 23 8.85 -7.79 -8.76
CA ALA A 23 8.89 -8.99 -7.95
C ALA A 23 7.77 -9.06 -6.90
N GLY A 24 6.99 -7.99 -6.71
CA GLY A 24 5.94 -7.88 -5.70
C GLY A 24 6.45 -7.80 -4.27
N VAL A 25 7.69 -7.33 -4.07
CA VAL A 25 8.32 -7.17 -2.75
C VAL A 25 8.14 -5.76 -2.24
N PHE A 26 7.65 -5.65 -1.02
CA PHE A 26 7.41 -4.38 -0.36
C PHE A 26 7.89 -4.42 1.09
N GLN A 27 8.09 -3.24 1.66
CA GLN A 27 8.35 -3.07 3.08
C GLN A 27 7.13 -2.43 3.75
N ILE A 28 6.92 -2.78 5.02
CA ILE A 28 5.96 -2.11 5.90
C ILE A 28 6.66 -1.80 7.22
N PHE A 29 6.51 -0.57 7.70
CA PHE A 29 7.06 -0.16 8.98
C PHE A 29 6.43 -1.00 10.09
N TRP A 30 7.30 -1.57 10.91
CA TRP A 30 6.95 -2.54 11.91
C TRP A 30 7.91 -2.46 13.10
N LYS A 31 7.82 -1.35 13.84
CA LYS A 31 8.59 -1.17 15.07
C LYS A 31 8.26 -2.27 16.07
N HIS A 32 9.29 -2.98 16.54
CA HIS A 32 9.22 -3.88 17.68
C HIS A 32 9.40 -3.04 18.95
N GLY A 33 8.36 -2.96 19.79
CA GLY A 33 8.42 -2.17 21.02
C GLY A 33 7.15 -2.36 21.86
N ASN A 34 7.34 -2.34 23.17
CA ASN A 34 6.38 -2.71 24.20
C ASN A 34 5.35 -1.60 24.46
N GLY A 35 4.87 -0.93 23.41
CA GLY A 35 3.93 0.20 23.53
C GLY A 35 4.58 1.55 23.89
N SER A 36 5.91 1.64 24.05
CA SER A 36 6.63 2.87 24.41
C SER A 36 6.99 3.75 23.21
N SER A 37 6.22 3.71 22.12
CA SER A 37 6.52 4.63 21.01
C SER A 37 6.14 6.05 21.40
N THR A 38 7.03 6.99 21.13
CA THR A 38 6.78 8.43 21.29
C THR A 38 5.76 8.96 20.27
N THR A 39 5.57 8.25 19.15
CA THR A 39 4.67 8.63 18.04
C THR A 39 3.81 7.44 17.56
N PRO A 40 2.96 6.87 18.44
CA PRO A 40 2.25 5.62 18.14
C PRO A 40 1.24 5.76 16.99
N GLU A 41 0.64 6.93 16.80
CA GLU A 41 -0.28 7.22 15.69
C GLU A 41 0.45 7.17 14.35
N GLU A 42 1.62 7.79 14.26
CA GLU A 42 2.42 7.80 13.04
C GLU A 42 3.02 6.43 12.73
N ASP A 43 3.55 5.76 13.75
CA ASP A 43 4.13 4.42 13.63
C ASP A 43 3.08 3.39 13.19
N CYS A 44 1.80 3.63 13.54
CA CYS A 44 0.69 2.73 13.23
C CYS A 44 -0.22 3.26 12.11
N ALA A 45 0.15 4.33 11.40
CA ALA A 45 -0.71 4.99 10.41
C ALA A 45 -1.28 4.00 9.37
N VAL A 46 -0.46 3.09 8.86
CA VAL A 46 -0.88 2.05 7.90
C VAL A 46 -1.94 1.13 8.50
N PHE A 47 -1.79 0.75 9.78
CA PHE A 47 -2.71 -0.15 10.47
C PHE A 47 -4.03 0.52 10.81
N MET A 48 -3.97 1.79 11.22
CA MET A 48 -5.12 2.62 11.50
C MET A 48 -5.98 2.82 10.24
N GLU A 49 -5.35 3.17 9.12
CA GLU A 49 -6.05 3.34 7.85
C GLU A 49 -6.67 2.02 7.35
N TRP A 50 -5.96 0.89 7.50
CA TRP A 50 -6.53 -0.42 7.19
C TRP A 50 -7.75 -0.74 8.05
N HIS A 51 -7.72 -0.40 9.33
CA HIS A 51 -8.88 -0.58 10.23
C HIS A 51 -10.05 0.29 9.76
N LEU A 52 -9.82 1.55 9.41
CA LEU A 52 -10.88 2.43 8.86
C LEU A 52 -11.47 1.88 7.55
N TYR A 53 -10.61 1.39 6.65
CA TYR A 53 -11.00 0.75 5.41
C TYR A 53 -11.90 -0.49 5.65
N LYS A 54 -11.62 -1.29 6.68
CA LYS A 54 -12.39 -2.52 6.97
C LYS A 54 -13.64 -2.29 7.83
N ALA A 55 -13.57 -1.41 8.82
CA ALA A 55 -14.61 -1.26 9.84
C ALA A 55 -15.74 -0.30 9.43
N ARG A 56 -15.75 0.22 8.19
CA ARG A 56 -16.73 1.21 7.71
C ARG A 56 -16.94 2.37 8.69
N ARG A 57 -15.87 2.76 9.40
CA ARG A 57 -15.79 3.89 10.36
C ARG A 57 -16.61 3.77 11.67
N SER A 58 -17.24 2.65 12.00
CA SER A 58 -18.16 2.59 13.16
C SER A 58 -17.50 2.37 14.52
N LYS A 59 -16.28 1.80 14.58
CA LYS A 59 -15.63 1.44 15.85
C LYS A 59 -14.31 2.18 16.03
N LYS A 60 -14.21 3.03 17.07
CA LYS A 60 -12.94 3.58 17.54
C LYS A 60 -11.99 2.42 17.89
N CYS A 61 -10.74 2.55 17.51
CA CYS A 61 -9.70 1.54 17.71
C CYS A 61 -8.37 2.27 17.95
N GLY A 62 -7.63 1.84 18.96
CA GLY A 62 -6.32 2.43 19.26
C GLY A 62 -5.21 1.89 18.34
N PRO A 63 -4.05 2.56 18.24
CA PRO A 63 -2.92 2.17 17.38
C PRO A 63 -2.48 0.71 17.54
N MET A 64 -2.33 0.26 18.79
CA MET A 64 -1.86 -1.10 19.08
C MET A 64 -2.90 -2.17 18.74
N GLU A 65 -4.18 -1.88 18.98
CA GLU A 65 -5.27 -2.78 18.60
C GLU A 65 -5.39 -2.87 17.08
N ALA A 66 -5.27 -1.75 16.36
CA ALA A 66 -5.25 -1.72 14.91
C ALA A 66 -4.09 -2.56 14.35
N LYS A 67 -2.88 -2.43 14.92
CA LYS A 67 -1.72 -3.26 14.57
C LYS A 67 -1.97 -4.74 14.80
N GLN A 68 -2.56 -5.12 15.93
CA GLN A 68 -2.88 -6.53 16.22
C GLN A 68 -3.89 -7.12 15.23
N ARG A 69 -4.96 -6.37 14.92
CA ARG A 69 -5.96 -6.77 13.92
C ARG A 69 -5.34 -6.88 12.52
N PHE A 70 -4.49 -5.91 12.16
CA PHE A 70 -3.76 -5.93 10.90
C PHE A 70 -2.83 -7.15 10.81
N ARG A 71 -2.10 -7.48 11.89
CA ARG A 71 -1.25 -8.69 11.96
C ARG A 71 -2.07 -9.96 11.74
N ALA A 72 -3.22 -10.09 12.40
CA ALA A 72 -4.11 -11.23 12.21
C ALA A 72 -4.62 -11.32 10.77
N ALA A 73 -4.92 -10.20 10.13
CA ALA A 73 -5.31 -10.16 8.73
C ALA A 73 -4.16 -10.53 7.79
N MET A 74 -2.94 -10.01 8.01
CA MET A 74 -1.77 -10.36 7.22
C MET A 74 -1.44 -11.85 7.31
N ASN A 75 -1.60 -12.47 8.48
CA ASN A 75 -1.38 -13.91 8.65
C ASN A 75 -2.37 -14.76 7.82
N LYS A 76 -3.54 -14.21 7.49
CA LYS A 76 -4.51 -14.86 6.59
C LYS A 76 -4.22 -14.61 5.11
N MET A 77 -3.39 -13.62 4.79
CA MET A 77 -2.94 -13.36 3.43
C MET A 77 -1.81 -14.34 3.10
N LYS A 78 -1.75 -14.83 1.86
CA LYS A 78 -0.70 -15.72 1.37
C LYS A 78 0.63 -14.98 1.10
N LEU A 79 0.98 -13.98 1.92
CA LEU A 79 2.19 -13.20 1.76
C LEU A 79 3.39 -13.96 2.32
N SER A 80 4.46 -14.10 1.53
CA SER A 80 5.70 -14.69 2.04
C SER A 80 6.58 -13.65 2.73
N THR A 81 7.27 -14.06 3.80
CA THR A 81 8.26 -13.24 4.50
C THR A 81 9.55 -13.19 3.68
N VAL A 82 10.13 -12.01 3.52
CA VAL A 82 11.45 -11.82 2.91
C VAL A 82 12.43 -11.45 4.01
N SER A 83 13.43 -12.30 4.26
CA SER A 83 14.47 -12.08 5.30
C SER A 83 15.77 -11.48 4.74
N ARG A 84 15.97 -11.60 3.43
CA ARG A 84 17.10 -11.03 2.69
C ARG A 84 16.62 -10.64 1.29
N TRP A 85 17.08 -9.50 0.80
CA TRP A 85 16.81 -9.06 -0.57
C TRP A 85 18.10 -8.56 -1.21
N GLN A 86 18.47 -9.10 -2.38
CA GLN A 86 19.67 -8.70 -3.14
C GLN A 86 20.95 -8.63 -2.29
N ASN A 87 21.18 -9.62 -1.42
CA ASN A 87 22.32 -9.68 -0.48
C ASN A 87 22.43 -8.53 0.52
N ARG A 88 21.43 -7.66 0.63
CA ARG A 88 21.39 -6.60 1.65
C ARG A 88 20.68 -7.08 2.91
N ARG A 89 21.17 -6.62 4.05
CA ARG A 89 20.46 -6.74 5.33
C ARG A 89 19.26 -5.81 5.30
N LEU A 90 18.13 -6.34 5.74
CA LEU A 90 16.88 -5.63 5.83
C LEU A 90 16.82 -4.84 7.15
N GLU A 91 16.23 -3.66 7.10
CA GLU A 91 16.12 -2.80 8.27
C GLU A 91 15.24 -3.43 9.36
N LYS A 92 15.71 -3.37 10.61
CA LYS A 92 15.08 -4.05 11.76
C LYS A 92 13.68 -3.53 12.11
N ASN A 93 13.41 -2.27 11.78
CA ASN A 93 12.12 -1.63 12.05
C ASN A 93 11.08 -1.88 10.96
N PHE A 94 11.39 -2.72 9.97
CA PHE A 94 10.51 -3.01 8.85
C PHE A 94 10.29 -4.51 8.71
N GLN A 95 9.09 -4.88 8.30
CA GLN A 95 8.83 -6.20 7.75
C GLN A 95 8.81 -6.13 6.24
N TYR A 96 9.42 -7.13 5.62
CA TYR A 96 9.49 -7.26 4.18
C TYR A 96 8.65 -8.44 3.76
N ARG A 97 7.74 -8.20 2.83
CA ARG A 97 6.73 -9.16 2.40
C ARG A 97 6.67 -9.20 0.89
N LYS A 98 6.22 -10.34 0.38
CA LYS A 98 6.09 -10.57 -1.05
C LYS A 98 4.71 -11.11 -1.39
N PHE A 99 4.09 -10.53 -2.42
CA PHE A 99 2.86 -11.06 -3.00
C PHE A 99 3.13 -12.39 -3.73
N PRO A 100 2.20 -13.37 -3.66
CA PRO A 100 2.19 -14.51 -4.58
C PRO A 100 2.25 -14.04 -6.03
N LYS A 101 2.94 -14.80 -6.89
CA LYS A 101 3.05 -14.45 -8.32
C LYS A 101 1.69 -14.36 -8.99
N GLU A 102 0.78 -15.28 -8.68
CA GLU A 102 -0.60 -15.28 -9.18
C GLU A 102 -1.38 -14.01 -8.79
N ASP A 103 -1.34 -13.65 -7.50
CA ASP A 103 -2.01 -12.47 -6.96
C ASP A 103 -1.43 -11.18 -7.58
N LEU A 104 -0.11 -11.10 -7.68
CA LEU A 104 0.57 -9.94 -8.27
C LEU A 104 0.16 -9.74 -9.73
N GLY A 105 0.14 -10.82 -10.52
CA GLY A 105 -0.29 -10.79 -11.91
C GLY A 105 -1.74 -10.30 -12.07
N TYR A 106 -2.64 -10.78 -11.20
CA TYR A 106 -4.03 -10.32 -11.15
C TYR A 106 -4.14 -8.82 -10.81
N LEU A 107 -3.43 -8.38 -9.77
CA LEU A 107 -3.47 -7.00 -9.30
C LEU A 107 -2.94 -6.02 -10.37
N LEU A 108 -1.81 -6.35 -11.01
CA LEU A 108 -1.21 -5.53 -12.07
C LEU A 108 -2.12 -5.40 -13.30
N LYS A 109 -2.75 -6.49 -13.75
CA LYS A 109 -3.69 -6.47 -14.89
C LYS A 109 -4.89 -5.55 -14.60
N LYS A 110 -5.43 -5.62 -13.39
CA LYS A 110 -6.60 -4.85 -12.98
C LYS A 110 -6.34 -3.35 -12.89
N THR A 111 -5.12 -2.94 -12.55
CA THR A 111 -4.74 -1.52 -12.56
C THR A 111 -4.66 -0.96 -13.97
N LYS A 112 -4.14 -1.73 -14.94
CA LYS A 112 -4.07 -1.30 -16.35
C LYS A 112 -5.46 -1.07 -16.96
N GLN A 113 -6.46 -1.84 -16.55
CA GLN A 113 -7.85 -1.69 -17.00
C GLN A 113 -8.56 -0.46 -16.42
N ARG A 114 -7.97 0.23 -15.43
CA ARG A 114 -8.56 1.41 -14.79
C ARG A 114 -8.10 2.74 -15.36
N VAL A 115 -7.17 2.77 -16.32
CA VAL A 115 -6.82 4.00 -17.02
C VAL A 115 -7.98 4.32 -17.97
N PRO A 116 -8.75 5.41 -17.76
CA PRO A 116 -9.65 5.89 -18.78
C PRO A 116 -8.79 6.38 -19.93
N THR A 117 -9.07 5.93 -21.15
CA THR A 117 -8.69 6.67 -22.35
C THR A 117 -9.24 8.09 -22.23
N SER A 118 -8.39 9.04 -21.83
CA SER A 118 -8.71 10.46 -21.97
C SER A 118 -8.94 10.73 -23.45
N PRO A 119 -10.06 11.37 -23.84
CA PRO A 119 -10.25 11.81 -25.21
C PRO A 119 -9.21 12.88 -25.50
N SER A 120 -8.49 12.68 -26.61
CA SER A 120 -7.67 13.71 -27.24
C SER A 120 -8.55 14.94 -27.47
N CYS A 121 -8.27 16.03 -26.77
CA CYS A 121 -8.88 17.33 -27.05
C CYS A 121 -8.32 17.78 -28.40
N THR A 122 -9.07 17.50 -29.47
CA THR A 122 -8.81 18.03 -30.79
C THR A 122 -9.35 19.45 -30.80
N SER A 123 -8.43 20.40 -30.81
CA SER A 123 -8.68 21.81 -31.02
C SER A 123 -9.11 22.02 -32.47
N ASP A 124 -10.41 22.11 -32.72
CA ASP A 124 -10.92 22.67 -33.97
C ASP A 124 -11.01 24.18 -33.83
N ALA A 125 -10.12 24.85 -34.55
CA ALA A 125 -10.12 26.28 -34.75
C ALA A 125 -11.34 26.67 -35.59
N VAL A 126 -12.27 27.44 -35.02
CA VAL A 126 -13.26 28.16 -35.81
C VAL A 126 -12.65 29.51 -36.18
N SER A 127 -12.06 29.56 -37.36
CA SER A 127 -11.93 30.81 -38.11
C SER A 127 -13.18 30.92 -38.97
N ASP A 128 -14.05 31.88 -38.70
CA ASP A 128 -14.81 32.47 -39.79
C ASP A 128 -15.07 33.94 -39.51
N ALA A 129 -14.55 34.74 -40.44
CA ALA A 129 -14.78 36.16 -40.55
C ALA A 129 -16.14 36.35 -41.20
N ASN A 130 -16.94 37.29 -40.74
CA ASN A 130 -17.84 37.96 -41.67
C ASN A 130 -18.06 39.41 -41.30
N ILE A 131 -18.08 40.16 -42.40
CA ILE A 131 -18.14 41.61 -42.62
C ILE A 131 -19.46 42.20 -42.13
#